data_AF-A0A1X6NL70-F1
#
_entry.id   AF-A0A1X6NL70-F1
#
_cell.length_a   1.000
_cell.length_b   1.000
_cell.length_c   1.000
_cell.angle_alpha   90.00
_cell.angle_beta   90.00
_cell.angle_gamma   90.00
#
_symmetry.space_group_name_H-M   'P 1'
#
loop_
_entity.id
_entity.type
_entity.pdbx_description
1 polymer ?
#
loop_
_entity_poly.entity_id
_entity_poly.type
_entity_poly.pdbx_seq_one_letter_code
_entity_poly.pdbx_strand_id
1 'polypeptide(L)'
;MASCFVASGGHLVSHGRRGGLPVAARRPPRTLVGGCGCRRAAPRLPPPTASASPPTSPSPPAAAASDVAPEATDAVHFGRWIAADWSNKAQALENPPFWAHIHVVFRPLPWSLLDGISFYAESAYDYMLGNPYKTSVVKVVPTPDGRALEFENYKIKEADEFWLGGHEPELLDGLTADRLIKMPACCNTVYTWDPAERVYRAATRPGKECIIVRQGATTYLDSTAVLSAEGYSPWDLGRDPETDERVWGGAAGPFDFVPEKRFADDVPTGPEA
;
A
#
# COMPACT_ATOMS: atom_id res chain seq x y z
N MET A 1 4.44 4.33 -19.65
CA MET A 1 5.61 3.67 -19.02
C MET A 1 6.55 4.75 -18.54
N ALA A 2 6.38 5.21 -17.30
CA ALA A 2 7.33 6.10 -16.64
C ALA A 2 8.23 5.20 -15.78
N SER A 3 9.48 5.04 -16.22
CA SER A 3 10.50 4.27 -15.53
C SER A 3 10.97 5.07 -14.31
N CYS A 4 10.75 4.56 -13.09
CA CYS A 4 11.35 5.10 -11.89
C CYS A 4 12.78 4.55 -11.78
N PHE A 5 13.74 5.29 -12.32
CA PHE A 5 15.15 5.06 -12.05
C PHE A 5 15.57 5.89 -10.83
N VAL A 6 16.05 5.22 -9.79
CA VAL A 6 16.77 5.84 -8.68
C VAL A 6 18.22 6.02 -9.12
N ALA A 7 18.71 7.25 -9.14
CA ALA A 7 20.09 7.57 -9.49
C ALA A 7 20.96 7.58 -8.23
N SER A 8 21.82 6.56 -8.10
CA SER A 8 22.95 6.53 -7.18
C SER A 8 24.07 7.42 -7.74
N GLY A 9 24.55 8.38 -6.97
CA GLY A 9 25.66 9.26 -7.35
C GLY A 9 27.00 8.53 -7.32
N GLY A 10 27.68 8.49 -8.48
CA GLY A 10 29.08 8.09 -8.61
C GLY A 10 29.73 8.87 -9.75
N HIS A 11 30.83 9.58 -9.46
CA HIS A 11 31.57 10.42 -10.41
C HIS A 11 32.67 9.65 -11.16
N LEU A 12 32.84 10.03 -12.44
CA LEU A 12 34.01 9.88 -13.35
C LEU A 12 34.36 8.45 -13.86
N VAL A 13 34.74 8.18 -15.11
CA VAL A 13 35.49 8.91 -16.16
C VAL A 13 35.04 8.46 -17.56
N SER A 14 35.09 9.35 -18.55
CA SER A 14 34.82 9.08 -19.98
C SER A 14 35.95 8.34 -20.73
N HIS A 15 35.59 7.42 -21.63
CA HIS A 15 36.27 7.25 -22.92
C HIS A 15 35.31 6.67 -23.95
N GLY A 16 35.20 7.33 -25.11
CA GLY A 16 34.30 6.94 -26.19
C GLY A 16 34.94 6.04 -27.25
N ARG A 17 34.10 5.36 -28.04
CA ARG A 17 34.21 5.25 -29.51
C ARG A 17 33.05 4.44 -30.13
N ARG A 18 32.30 5.14 -31.00
CA ARG A 18 31.82 4.81 -32.37
C ARG A 18 31.35 3.39 -32.75
N GLY A 19 30.17 3.39 -33.38
CA GLY A 19 29.77 2.57 -34.56
C GLY A 19 29.04 1.27 -34.21
N GLY A 20 28.00 0.79 -34.89
CA GLY A 20 27.26 1.20 -36.09
C GLY A 20 26.18 0.12 -36.36
N LEU A 21 25.01 0.53 -36.85
CA LEU A 21 23.95 -0.34 -37.40
C LEU A 21 24.40 -1.00 -38.71
N PRO A 22 23.85 -2.17 -39.12
CA PRO A 22 22.70 -2.15 -40.08
C PRO A 22 21.68 -3.33 -39.92
N VAL A 23 20.37 -3.10 -40.09
CA VAL A 23 19.49 -3.30 -41.29
C VAL A 23 19.05 -4.74 -41.62
N ALA A 24 17.75 -4.97 -41.42
CA ALA A 24 16.70 -5.64 -42.23
C ALA A 24 16.88 -7.00 -42.94
N ALA A 25 15.81 -7.83 -42.86
CA ALA A 25 15.32 -8.63 -43.99
C ALA A 25 13.79 -8.87 -43.91
N ARG A 26 13.12 -8.79 -45.07
CA ARG A 26 11.66 -8.88 -45.32
C ARG A 26 11.23 -10.32 -45.76
N ARG A 27 9.94 -10.62 -45.49
CA ARG A 27 8.92 -11.55 -46.08
C ARG A 27 9.20 -12.21 -47.46
N PRO A 28 8.47 -13.27 -48.00
CA PRO A 28 7.00 -13.50 -47.92
C PRO A 28 6.53 -15.01 -48.06
N PRO A 29 5.38 -15.41 -48.69
CA PRO A 29 4.26 -16.11 -48.02
C PRO A 29 3.92 -17.51 -48.60
N ARG A 30 3.01 -18.29 -47.97
CA ARG A 30 2.34 -19.42 -48.67
C ARG A 30 0.86 -19.61 -48.26
N THR A 31 0.00 -19.19 -49.20
CA THR A 31 -1.12 -19.90 -49.83
C THR A 31 -2.14 -20.73 -49.01
N LEU A 32 -3.40 -20.32 -49.15
CA LEU A 32 -4.61 -21.11 -48.92
C LEU A 32 -4.71 -22.31 -49.87
N VAL A 33 -5.22 -23.44 -49.38
CA VAL A 33 -5.95 -24.43 -50.18
C VAL A 33 -7.21 -24.81 -49.42
N GLY A 34 -8.36 -24.62 -50.06
CA GLY A 34 -9.67 -25.06 -49.59
C GLY A 34 -9.88 -26.56 -49.80
N GLY A 35 -10.69 -27.15 -48.92
CA GLY A 35 -11.17 -28.52 -49.02
C GLY A 35 -12.57 -28.62 -48.43
N CYS A 36 -13.56 -28.70 -49.31
CA CYS A 36 -14.95 -29.02 -49.01
C CYS A 36 -15.05 -30.50 -48.59
N GLY A 37 -15.65 -30.80 -47.45
CA GLY A 37 -15.76 -32.17 -46.94
C GLY A 37 -16.99 -32.34 -46.06
N CYS A 38 -17.92 -33.18 -46.54
CA CYS A 38 -19.25 -33.41 -46.02
C CYS A 38 -19.31 -33.93 -44.57
N ARG A 39 -20.38 -33.49 -43.90
CA ARG A 39 -20.84 -33.82 -42.56
C ARG A 39 -20.95 -35.35 -42.33
N ARG A 40 -20.40 -35.82 -41.21
CA ARG A 40 -20.88 -37.02 -40.51
C ARG A 40 -21.19 -36.64 -39.06
N ALA A 41 -22.42 -36.90 -38.64
CA ALA A 41 -22.92 -36.61 -37.30
C ALA A 41 -22.22 -37.49 -36.26
N ALA A 42 -21.70 -36.87 -35.19
CA ALA A 42 -21.19 -37.57 -34.03
C ALA A 42 -22.36 -38.14 -33.18
N PRO A 43 -22.21 -39.31 -32.56
CA PRO A 43 -23.23 -39.88 -31.68
C PRO A 43 -23.41 -39.02 -30.42
N ARG A 44 -24.68 -38.80 -30.04
CA ARG A 44 -25.07 -38.02 -28.86
C ARG A 44 -24.60 -38.73 -27.57
N LEU A 45 -23.81 -38.03 -26.77
CA LEU A 45 -23.49 -38.43 -25.39
C LEU A 45 -24.75 -38.32 -24.51
N PRO A 46 -24.94 -39.22 -23.54
CA PRO A 46 -26.03 -39.14 -22.57
C PRO A 46 -25.83 -37.93 -21.63
N PRO A 47 -26.93 -37.39 -21.06
CA PRO A 47 -26.86 -36.20 -20.20
C PRO A 47 -26.11 -36.49 -18.90
N PRO A 48 -25.39 -35.50 -18.33
CA PRO A 48 -24.73 -35.66 -17.04
C PRO A 48 -25.77 -35.85 -15.93
N THR A 49 -25.60 -36.91 -15.16
CA THR A 49 -26.33 -37.15 -13.90
C THR A 49 -26.05 -36.03 -12.91
N ALA A 50 -27.11 -35.51 -12.28
CA ALA A 50 -27.06 -34.47 -11.27
C ALA A 50 -26.11 -34.86 -10.12
N SER A 51 -25.07 -34.06 -9.93
CA SER A 51 -24.17 -34.15 -8.77
C SER A 51 -24.90 -33.62 -7.56
N ALA A 52 -25.06 -34.45 -6.53
CA ALA A 52 -25.55 -34.03 -5.23
C ALA A 52 -24.54 -33.06 -4.58
N SER A 53 -25.03 -31.92 -4.10
CA SER A 53 -24.24 -30.97 -3.31
C SER A 53 -23.82 -31.60 -1.98
N PRO A 54 -22.58 -31.39 -1.50
CA PRO A 54 -22.19 -31.80 -0.16
C PRO A 54 -22.89 -30.94 0.90
N PRO A 55 -23.15 -31.48 2.12
CA PRO A 55 -23.76 -30.71 3.19
C PRO A 55 -22.82 -29.59 3.66
N THR A 56 -23.34 -28.37 3.70
CA THR A 56 -22.70 -27.19 4.27
C THR A 56 -22.43 -27.43 5.75
N SER A 57 -21.15 -27.52 6.13
CA SER A 57 -20.74 -27.45 7.53
C SER A 57 -20.98 -26.04 8.04
N PRO A 58 -21.49 -25.85 9.28
CA PRO A 58 -21.67 -24.51 9.83
C PRO A 58 -20.30 -23.89 10.09
N SER A 59 -20.09 -22.69 9.55
CA SER A 59 -18.96 -21.82 9.90
C SER A 59 -18.92 -21.59 11.42
N PRO A 60 -17.74 -21.51 12.04
CA PRO A 60 -17.62 -21.14 13.45
C PRO A 60 -18.18 -19.72 13.66
N PRO A 61 -18.78 -19.41 14.83
CA PRO A 61 -19.34 -18.10 15.08
C PRO A 61 -18.22 -17.05 15.09
N ALA A 62 -18.41 -15.99 14.31
CA ALA A 62 -17.63 -14.77 14.42
C ALA A 62 -17.68 -14.31 15.88
N ALA A 63 -16.50 -14.10 16.47
CA ALA A 63 -16.39 -13.56 17.81
C ALA A 63 -17.17 -12.24 17.89
N ALA A 64 -18.14 -12.18 18.81
CA ALA A 64 -18.95 -11.00 19.05
C ALA A 64 -18.06 -9.87 19.59
N ALA A 65 -17.67 -8.94 18.71
CA ALA A 65 -17.16 -7.64 19.12
C ALA A 65 -18.33 -6.82 19.67
N SER A 66 -18.14 -6.16 20.80
CA SER A 66 -19.18 -5.39 21.51
C SER A 66 -19.83 -4.32 20.61
N ASP A 67 -21.16 -4.19 20.69
CA ASP A 67 -22.02 -3.26 19.93
C ASP A 67 -21.85 -1.75 20.28
N VAL A 68 -20.74 -1.35 20.89
CA VAL A 68 -20.45 0.07 21.16
C VAL A 68 -19.69 0.62 19.95
N ALA A 69 -20.29 1.60 19.26
CA ALA A 69 -19.61 2.31 18.17
C ALA A 69 -18.34 2.96 18.74
N PRO A 70 -17.18 2.82 18.05
CA PRO A 70 -15.93 3.40 18.53
C PRO A 70 -16.06 4.92 18.62
N GLU A 71 -15.48 5.50 19.67
CA GLU A 71 -15.31 6.94 19.76
C GLU A 71 -14.38 7.42 18.63
N ALA A 72 -14.54 8.66 18.18
CA ALA A 72 -13.74 9.20 17.07
C ALA A 72 -12.22 9.15 17.31
N THR A 73 -11.81 9.07 18.58
CA THR A 73 -10.43 9.01 19.05
C THR A 73 -10.04 7.65 19.64
N ASP A 74 -10.81 6.59 19.40
CA ASP A 74 -10.45 5.22 19.82
C ASP A 74 -9.25 4.70 19.01
N ALA A 75 -8.05 4.94 19.56
CA ALA A 75 -6.78 4.55 18.95
C ALA A 75 -6.59 3.02 18.90
N VAL A 76 -7.19 2.26 19.82
CA VAL A 76 -7.09 0.78 19.82
C VAL A 76 -7.93 0.22 18.68
N HIS A 77 -9.16 0.70 18.51
CA HIS A 77 -10.01 0.31 17.39
C HIS A 77 -9.35 0.64 16.05
N PHE A 78 -8.89 1.88 15.87
CA PHE A 78 -8.16 2.30 14.68
C PHE A 78 -6.92 1.44 14.44
N GLY A 79 -6.11 1.24 15.50
CA GLY A 79 -4.88 0.48 15.44
C GLY A 79 -5.11 -0.95 14.96
N ARG A 80 -6.14 -1.62 15.49
CA ARG A 80 -6.53 -2.98 15.08
C ARG A 80 -6.94 -3.06 13.61
N TRP A 81 -7.57 -2.02 13.07
CA TRP A 81 -7.98 -2.00 11.66
C TRP A 81 -6.80 -1.79 10.72
N ILE A 82 -5.91 -0.84 11.03
CA ILE A 82 -4.79 -0.52 10.14
C ILE A 82 -3.67 -1.56 10.21
N ALA A 83 -3.52 -2.28 11.33
CA ALA A 83 -2.50 -3.29 11.56
C ALA A 83 -2.65 -4.51 10.64
N ALA A 84 -1.99 -4.47 9.48
CA ALA A 84 -1.98 -5.56 8.51
C ALA A 84 -0.82 -5.42 7.51
N ASP A 85 -0.57 -6.52 6.81
CA ASP A 85 0.08 -6.54 5.50
C ASP A 85 -1.01 -6.42 4.44
N TRP A 86 -1.02 -5.30 3.73
CA TRP A 86 -2.03 -4.91 2.76
C TRP A 86 -1.51 -5.09 1.33
N SER A 87 -2.32 -5.70 0.45
CA SER A 87 -1.94 -6.01 -0.93
C SER A 87 -3.02 -5.57 -1.92
N ASN A 88 -2.62 -4.92 -3.00
CA ASN A 88 -3.54 -4.51 -4.09
C ASN A 88 -3.55 -5.52 -5.24
N LYS A 89 -3.19 -6.78 -4.97
CA LYS A 89 -3.03 -7.84 -5.97
C LYS A 89 -4.21 -7.95 -6.93
N ALA A 90 -5.45 -7.94 -6.43
CA ALA A 90 -6.65 -7.99 -7.27
C ALA A 90 -6.71 -6.81 -8.24
N GLN A 91 -6.55 -5.58 -7.73
CA GLN A 91 -6.53 -4.35 -8.53
C GLN A 91 -5.45 -4.39 -9.63
N ALA A 92 -4.24 -4.86 -9.29
CA ALA A 92 -3.11 -4.95 -10.21
C ALA A 92 -3.33 -5.99 -11.32
N LEU A 93 -3.91 -7.15 -10.99
CA LEU A 93 -4.20 -8.22 -11.95
C LEU A 93 -5.36 -7.89 -12.88
N GLU A 94 -6.38 -7.18 -12.38
CA GLU A 94 -7.57 -6.83 -13.17
C GLU A 94 -7.31 -5.69 -14.16
N ASN A 95 -6.39 -4.77 -13.84
CA ASN A 95 -6.19 -3.53 -14.60
C ASN A 95 -4.73 -3.29 -15.05
N PRO A 96 -4.05 -4.26 -15.68
CA PRO A 96 -2.68 -4.05 -16.16
C PRO A 96 -2.66 -3.07 -17.36
N PRO A 97 -1.69 -2.14 -17.45
CA PRO A 97 -0.53 -1.94 -16.57
C PRO A 97 -0.70 -0.75 -15.61
N PHE A 98 -1.93 -0.37 -15.24
CA PHE A 98 -2.19 0.88 -14.52
C PHE A 98 -1.72 0.85 -13.07
N TRP A 99 -1.72 -0.33 -12.46
CA TRP A 99 -1.34 -0.54 -11.07
C TRP A 99 -0.20 -1.55 -10.99
N ALA A 100 0.87 -1.16 -10.31
CA ALA A 100 1.85 -2.13 -9.84
C ALA A 100 1.24 -2.93 -8.68
N HIS A 101 1.64 -4.20 -8.55
CA HIS A 101 1.34 -4.98 -7.35
C HIS A 101 2.30 -4.58 -6.24
N ILE A 102 1.73 -4.02 -5.17
CA ILE A 102 2.39 -3.38 -4.04
C ILE A 102 1.88 -3.99 -2.75
N HIS A 103 2.77 -4.05 -1.76
CA HIS A 103 2.46 -4.29 -0.36
C HIS A 103 2.62 -3.00 0.44
N VAL A 104 1.72 -2.76 1.37
CA VAL A 104 1.85 -1.74 2.42
C VAL A 104 1.66 -2.45 3.76
N VAL A 105 2.69 -2.44 4.58
CA VAL A 105 2.65 -3.10 5.89
C VAL A 105 2.56 -2.05 6.99
N PHE A 106 1.68 -2.27 7.95
CA PHE A 106 1.65 -1.56 9.24
C PHE A 106 1.85 -2.57 10.36
N ARG A 107 3.11 -2.76 10.77
CA ARG A 107 3.50 -3.69 11.82
C ARG A 107 3.45 -3.00 13.18
N PRO A 108 2.64 -3.46 14.14
CA PRO A 108 2.62 -2.87 15.49
C PRO A 108 4.01 -2.90 16.13
N LEU A 109 4.35 -1.81 16.82
CA LEU A 109 5.58 -1.69 17.60
C LEU A 109 5.27 -1.72 19.10
N PRO A 110 6.24 -2.09 19.95
CA PRO A 110 6.07 -2.05 21.40
C PRO A 110 5.63 -0.66 21.88
N TRP A 111 4.70 -0.61 22.85
CA TRP A 111 4.19 0.64 23.40
C TRP A 111 5.32 1.56 23.87
N SER A 112 6.32 0.97 24.52
CA SER A 112 7.47 1.65 25.12
C SER A 112 8.37 2.39 24.13
N LEU A 113 8.27 2.12 22.82
CA LEU A 113 9.12 2.79 21.84
C LEU A 113 8.82 4.29 21.75
N LEU A 114 7.54 4.66 21.79
CA LEU A 114 7.07 6.04 21.64
C LEU A 114 6.03 6.44 22.68
N ASP A 115 5.82 5.64 23.73
CA ASP A 115 4.74 5.82 24.71
C ASP A 115 3.36 5.93 24.02
N GLY A 116 3.02 4.92 23.23
CA GLY A 116 1.73 4.85 22.55
C GLY A 116 1.69 3.86 21.39
N ILE A 117 0.49 3.67 20.82
CA ILE A 117 0.29 2.83 19.65
C ILE A 117 1.05 3.43 18.46
N SER A 118 2.00 2.66 17.94
CA SER A 118 2.80 3.02 16.79
C SER A 118 3.06 1.83 15.90
N PHE A 119 3.41 2.11 14.64
CA PHE A 119 3.62 1.11 13.62
C PHE A 119 4.91 1.39 12.88
N TYR A 120 5.68 0.33 12.62
CA TYR A 120 6.64 0.33 11.54
C TYR A 120 5.85 0.16 10.25
N ALA A 121 6.03 1.10 9.33
CA ALA A 121 5.31 1.16 8.08
C ALA A 121 6.27 1.10 6.90
N GLU A 122 6.07 0.13 6.00
CA GLU A 122 6.83 0.01 4.77
C GLU A 122 5.91 -0.20 3.57
N SER A 123 6.38 0.27 2.41
CA SER A 123 5.70 0.06 1.14
C SER A 123 6.70 -0.44 0.11
N ALA A 124 6.41 -1.57 -0.50
CA ALA A 124 7.30 -2.27 -1.42
C ALA A 124 6.52 -2.83 -2.61
N TYR A 125 7.23 -3.05 -3.71
CA TYR A 125 6.68 -3.86 -4.80
C TYR A 125 6.71 -5.33 -4.38
N ASP A 126 5.68 -6.10 -4.74
CA ASP A 126 5.56 -7.53 -4.43
C ASP A 126 6.81 -8.33 -4.82
N TYR A 127 7.36 -8.09 -6.01
CA TYR A 127 8.55 -8.79 -6.49
C TYR A 127 9.87 -8.34 -5.83
N MET A 128 9.84 -7.34 -4.94
CA MET A 128 11.03 -6.75 -4.32
C MET A 128 10.76 -6.29 -2.88
N LEU A 129 10.11 -7.14 -2.05
CA LEU A 129 9.75 -6.81 -0.66
C LEU A 129 10.94 -6.33 0.19
N GLY A 130 12.12 -6.93 0.02
CA GLY A 130 13.34 -6.56 0.76
C GLY A 130 13.99 -5.23 0.33
N ASN A 131 13.37 -4.46 -0.55
CA ASN A 131 13.84 -3.13 -0.96
C ASN A 131 12.64 -2.17 -1.08
N PRO A 132 12.00 -1.82 0.06
CA PRO A 132 10.85 -0.93 0.08
C PRO A 132 11.20 0.45 -0.48
N TYR A 133 10.28 1.04 -1.24
CA TYR A 133 10.45 2.40 -1.76
C TYR A 133 10.04 3.49 -0.75
N LYS A 134 9.39 3.10 0.35
CA LYS A 134 8.98 3.98 1.45
C LYS A 134 9.06 3.21 2.76
N THR A 135 9.70 3.79 3.75
CA THR A 135 9.73 3.29 5.14
C THR A 135 9.57 4.46 6.11
N SER A 136 8.87 4.21 7.21
CA SER A 136 8.60 5.20 8.25
C SER A 136 8.14 4.52 9.54
N VAL A 137 8.18 5.26 10.64
CA VAL A 137 7.37 4.93 11.82
C VAL A 137 6.21 5.92 11.89
N VAL A 138 5.01 5.44 12.21
CA VAL A 138 3.84 6.30 12.45
C VAL A 138 3.30 6.05 13.86
N LYS A 139 3.05 7.12 14.62
CA LYS A 139 2.39 7.06 15.93
C LYS A 139 0.95 7.55 15.80
N VAL A 140 0.02 6.82 16.41
CA VAL A 140 -1.39 7.24 16.50
C VAL A 140 -1.54 8.17 17.71
N VAL A 141 -2.00 9.39 17.47
CA VAL A 141 -2.34 10.35 18.53
C VAL A 141 -3.68 11.01 18.23
N PRO A 142 -4.44 11.47 19.24
CA PRO A 142 -5.59 12.32 19.00
C PRO A 142 -5.16 13.68 18.44
N THR A 143 -5.97 14.28 17.58
CA THR A 143 -5.79 15.66 17.14
C THR A 143 -5.90 16.62 18.35
N PRO A 144 -5.29 17.82 18.30
CA PRO A 144 -5.35 18.76 19.42
C PRO A 144 -6.76 19.17 19.88
N ASP A 145 -7.75 19.10 18.99
CA ASP A 145 -9.15 19.38 19.30
C ASP A 145 -9.94 18.15 19.79
N GLY A 146 -9.30 16.97 19.85
CA GLY A 146 -9.89 15.73 20.35
C GLY A 146 -11.00 15.14 19.48
N ARG A 147 -11.10 15.54 18.21
CA ARG A 147 -12.19 15.12 17.30
C ARG A 147 -11.81 14.04 16.30
N ALA A 148 -10.52 13.79 16.12
CA ALA A 148 -9.99 12.84 15.15
C ALA A 148 -8.68 12.22 15.67
N LEU A 149 -8.18 11.22 14.96
CA LEU A 149 -6.84 10.69 15.15
C LEU A 149 -5.90 11.30 14.11
N GLU A 150 -4.61 11.29 14.37
CA GLU A 150 -3.60 11.59 13.37
C GLU A 150 -2.42 10.61 13.45
N PHE A 151 -1.83 10.35 12.29
CA PHE A 151 -0.51 9.75 12.20
C PHE A 151 0.54 10.84 12.33
N GLU A 152 1.25 10.84 13.47
CA GLU A 152 2.53 11.51 13.59
C GLU A 152 3.60 10.70 12.85
N ASN A 153 4.23 11.32 11.85
CA ASN A 153 5.19 10.63 10.99
C ASN A 153 6.62 10.79 11.52
N TYR A 154 7.39 9.72 11.45
CA TYR A 154 8.80 9.68 11.82
C TYR A 154 9.61 9.07 10.68
N LYS A 155 10.71 9.72 10.30
CA LYS A 155 11.74 9.11 9.47
C LYS A 155 12.63 8.22 10.33
N ILE A 156 13.16 7.17 9.72
CA ILE A 156 14.09 6.23 10.36
C ILE A 156 15.50 6.56 9.87
N LYS A 157 16.45 6.74 10.79
CA LYS A 157 17.88 6.82 10.47
C LYS A 157 18.37 5.45 10.02
N GLU A 158 19.16 5.40 8.94
CA GLU A 158 19.70 4.15 8.39
C GLU A 158 18.59 3.10 8.20
N ALA A 159 17.52 3.54 7.53
CA ALA A 159 16.28 2.78 7.42
C ALA A 159 16.45 1.41 6.75
N ASP A 160 17.51 1.26 5.93
CA ASP A 160 17.88 0.02 5.24
C ASP A 160 18.24 -1.14 6.17
N GLU A 161 18.64 -0.86 7.40
CA GLU A 161 18.87 -1.89 8.42
C GLU A 161 17.58 -2.56 8.90
N PHE A 162 16.42 -1.92 8.70
CA PHE A 162 15.11 -2.36 9.20
C PHE A 162 14.16 -2.84 8.09
N TRP A 163 14.60 -2.83 6.84
CA TRP A 163 13.78 -3.26 5.71
C TRP A 163 13.33 -4.71 5.88
N LEU A 164 12.12 -5.02 5.41
CA LEU A 164 11.44 -6.30 5.62
C LEU A 164 10.96 -6.53 7.07
N GLY A 165 11.25 -5.59 7.99
CA GLY A 165 10.81 -5.68 9.39
C GLY A 165 9.29 -5.73 9.57
N GLY A 166 8.52 -5.34 8.56
CA GLY A 166 7.06 -5.53 8.56
C GLY A 166 6.65 -7.00 8.49
N HIS A 167 7.47 -7.84 7.84
CA HIS A 167 7.25 -9.28 7.69
C HIS A 167 8.09 -10.12 8.66
N GLU A 168 9.28 -9.64 9.03
CA GLU A 168 10.28 -10.27 9.91
C GLU A 168 10.55 -9.36 11.13
N PRO A 169 9.72 -9.43 12.19
CA PRO A 169 9.71 -8.46 13.29
C PRO A 169 11.04 -8.38 14.06
N GLU A 170 11.83 -9.46 14.08
CA GLU A 170 13.16 -9.53 14.67
C GLU A 170 14.15 -8.51 14.07
N LEU A 171 13.93 -8.08 12.81
CA LEU A 171 14.72 -7.02 12.19
C LEU A 171 14.48 -5.65 12.84
N LEU A 172 13.40 -5.51 13.62
CA LEU A 172 13.05 -4.28 14.33
C LEU A 172 13.65 -4.22 15.74
N ASP A 173 14.36 -5.24 16.22
CA ASP A 173 14.93 -5.29 17.58
C ASP A 173 15.87 -4.10 17.89
N GLY A 174 16.55 -3.58 16.86
CA GLY A 174 17.43 -2.41 16.98
C GLY A 174 16.74 -1.06 16.80
N LEU A 175 15.42 -1.03 16.55
CA LEU A 175 14.68 0.19 16.29
C LEU A 175 14.36 0.90 17.60
N THR A 176 15.16 1.90 17.96
CA THR A 176 14.99 2.69 19.18
C THR A 176 14.51 4.11 18.90
N ALA A 177 13.96 4.79 19.90
CA ALA A 177 13.41 6.14 19.75
C ALA A 177 14.42 7.17 19.21
N ASP A 178 15.71 7.03 19.56
CA ASP A 178 16.79 7.92 19.09
C ASP A 178 17.15 7.71 17.61
N ARG A 179 16.70 6.61 17.00
CA ARG A 179 16.78 6.33 15.56
C ARG A 179 15.68 7.05 14.77
N LEU A 180 14.68 7.61 15.46
CA LEU A 180 13.52 8.25 14.85
C LEU A 180 13.70 9.77 14.76
N ILE A 181 13.32 10.33 13.62
CA ILE A 181 13.30 11.77 13.37
C ILE A 181 11.85 12.19 13.14
N LYS A 182 11.27 12.88 14.12
CA LYS A 182 9.90 13.39 14.03
C LYS A 182 9.75 14.37 12.87
N MET A 183 8.75 14.14 12.03
CA MET A 183 8.40 15.02 10.92
C MET A 183 7.57 16.21 11.41
N PRO A 184 7.62 17.35 10.70
CA PRO A 184 6.74 18.48 11.01
C PRO A 184 5.27 18.07 11.01
N ALA A 185 4.48 18.61 11.95
CA ALA A 185 3.08 18.26 12.12
C ALA A 185 2.24 18.51 10.86
N CYS A 186 2.64 19.44 9.98
CA CYS A 186 1.98 19.66 8.69
C CYS A 186 1.98 18.43 7.77
N CYS A 187 2.90 17.47 7.97
CA CYS A 187 2.94 16.21 7.26
C CYS A 187 2.13 15.09 7.91
N ASN A 188 1.44 15.36 9.02
CA ASN A 188 0.56 14.37 9.63
C ASN A 188 -0.67 14.13 8.75
N THR A 189 -1.13 12.88 8.75
CA THR A 189 -2.39 12.47 8.12
C THR A 189 -3.46 12.40 9.19
N VAL A 190 -4.56 13.13 9.01
CA VAL A 190 -5.68 13.18 9.95
C VAL A 190 -6.74 12.16 9.53
N TYR A 191 -7.20 11.33 10.46
CA TYR A 191 -8.21 10.29 10.28
C TYR A 191 -9.47 10.62 11.07
N THR A 192 -10.56 10.86 10.36
CA THR A 192 -11.89 11.17 10.93
C THR A 192 -12.79 9.96 10.81
N TRP A 193 -13.40 9.54 11.92
CA TRP A 193 -14.38 8.46 11.94
C TRP A 193 -15.70 8.90 11.30
N ASP A 194 -16.18 8.12 10.33
CA ASP A 194 -17.49 8.24 9.70
C ASP A 194 -18.38 7.08 10.21
N PRO A 195 -19.29 7.34 11.17
CA PRO A 195 -20.11 6.29 11.76
C PRO A 195 -21.20 5.75 10.81
N ALA A 196 -21.57 6.52 9.77
CA ALA A 196 -22.62 6.10 8.83
C ALA A 196 -22.11 5.03 7.87
N GLU A 197 -20.88 5.19 7.39
CA GLU A 197 -20.21 4.21 6.51
C GLU A 197 -19.31 3.23 7.28
N ARG A 198 -19.08 3.47 8.58
CA ARG A 198 -18.16 2.71 9.42
C ARG A 198 -16.73 2.66 8.86
N VAL A 199 -16.21 3.83 8.48
CA VAL A 199 -14.86 3.98 7.92
C VAL A 199 -14.13 5.13 8.59
N TYR A 200 -12.79 5.08 8.57
CA TYR A 200 -11.98 6.27 8.78
C TYR A 200 -11.67 6.92 7.44
N ARG A 201 -11.93 8.22 7.33
CA ARG A 201 -11.52 9.04 6.19
C ARG A 201 -10.27 9.82 6.56
N ALA A 202 -9.25 9.70 5.74
CA ALA A 202 -7.97 10.31 5.97
C ALA A 202 -7.71 11.46 5.00
N ALA A 203 -7.08 12.52 5.47
CA ALA A 203 -6.56 13.59 4.62
C ALA A 203 -5.28 14.21 5.21
N THR A 204 -4.38 14.71 4.37
CA THR A 204 -3.31 15.61 4.80
C THR A 204 -3.87 16.89 5.39
N ARG A 205 -3.15 17.46 6.36
CA ARG A 205 -3.53 18.77 6.92
C ARG A 205 -3.62 19.83 5.82
N PRO A 206 -4.59 20.77 5.91
CA PRO A 206 -4.70 21.87 4.98
C PRO A 206 -3.47 22.80 5.09
N GLY A 207 -3.22 23.59 4.04
CA GLY A 207 -2.17 24.62 4.05
C GLY A 207 -1.01 24.38 3.06
N LYS A 208 -0.96 23.22 2.38
CA LYS A 208 0.10 22.87 1.41
C LYS A 208 1.51 22.86 2.03
N GLU A 209 1.60 22.62 3.33
CA GLU A 209 2.83 22.79 4.11
C GLU A 209 3.69 21.53 4.21
N CYS A 210 3.14 20.34 3.88
CA CYS A 210 3.94 19.13 3.81
C CYS A 210 4.74 19.09 2.51
N ILE A 211 5.89 19.76 2.51
CA ILE A 211 6.74 19.89 1.33
C ILE A 211 7.59 18.63 1.12
N ILE A 212 7.52 18.08 -0.09
CA ILE A 212 8.31 16.95 -0.57
C ILE A 212 9.08 17.40 -1.81
N VAL A 213 10.41 17.33 -1.74
CA VAL A 213 11.29 17.60 -2.89
C VAL A 213 11.66 16.29 -3.56
N ARG A 214 11.32 16.13 -4.84
CA ARG A 214 11.66 14.95 -5.65
C ARG A 214 12.27 15.38 -6.97
N GLN A 215 13.44 14.83 -7.30
CA GLN A 215 14.14 15.10 -8.57
C GLN A 215 14.29 16.61 -8.87
N GLY A 216 14.51 17.43 -7.83
CA GLY A 216 14.64 18.88 -7.95
C GLY A 216 13.32 19.66 -8.03
N ALA A 217 12.16 18.99 -8.11
CA ALA A 217 10.85 19.62 -8.05
C ALA A 217 10.35 19.70 -6.60
N THR A 218 9.92 20.89 -6.19
CA THR A 218 9.26 21.13 -4.90
C THR A 218 7.77 20.89 -5.05
N THR A 219 7.20 20.01 -4.24
CA THR A 219 5.77 19.68 -4.25
C THR A 219 5.21 19.71 -2.84
N TYR A 220 3.90 19.89 -2.69
CA TYR A 220 3.22 19.58 -1.45
C TYR A 220 2.47 18.24 -1.57
N LEU A 221 2.38 17.51 -0.46
CA LEU A 221 1.61 16.27 -0.38
C LEU A 221 0.11 16.59 -0.28
N ASP A 222 -0.66 16.06 -1.22
CA ASP A 222 -2.11 16.00 -1.20
C ASP A 222 -2.53 14.53 -1.15
N SER A 223 -2.76 14.03 0.06
CA SER A 223 -3.11 12.62 0.28
C SER A 223 -4.49 12.51 0.88
N THR A 224 -5.27 11.55 0.36
CA THR A 224 -6.51 11.09 0.98
C THR A 224 -6.47 9.59 1.17
N ALA A 225 -7.23 9.05 2.12
CA ALA A 225 -7.42 7.61 2.24
C ALA A 225 -8.78 7.25 2.83
N VAL A 226 -9.21 6.01 2.59
CA VAL A 226 -10.33 5.40 3.31
C VAL A 226 -9.84 4.10 3.94
N LEU A 227 -10.17 3.89 5.22
CA LEU A 227 -9.87 2.66 5.96
C LEU A 227 -11.18 2.08 6.50
N SER A 228 -11.46 0.83 6.17
CA SER A 228 -12.53 0.03 6.78
C SER A 228 -11.93 -1.19 7.51
N ALA A 229 -12.81 -2.03 8.09
CA ALA A 229 -12.39 -3.29 8.68
C ALA A 229 -11.83 -4.30 7.65
N GLU A 230 -12.08 -4.10 6.35
CA GLU A 230 -11.75 -5.03 5.27
C GLU A 230 -10.82 -4.42 4.21
N GLY A 231 -10.73 -3.09 4.11
CA GLY A 231 -10.04 -2.42 3.01
C GLY A 231 -9.27 -1.18 3.44
N TYR A 232 -8.21 -0.88 2.67
CA TYR A 232 -7.46 0.35 2.80
C TYR A 232 -7.21 0.94 1.40
N SER A 233 -7.68 2.17 1.18
CA SER A 233 -7.65 2.82 -0.13
C SER A 233 -6.98 4.20 -0.07
N PRO A 234 -5.64 4.26 -0.03
CA PRO A 234 -4.89 5.51 -0.06
C PRO A 234 -4.76 6.06 -1.48
N TRP A 235 -4.66 7.39 -1.57
CA TRP A 235 -4.35 8.13 -2.79
C TRP A 235 -3.41 9.28 -2.49
N ASP A 236 -2.12 9.04 -2.76
CA ASP A 236 -1.05 10.01 -2.57
C ASP A 236 -0.76 10.77 -3.87
N LEU A 237 -0.91 12.10 -3.83
CA LEU A 237 -0.53 13.00 -4.91
C LEU A 237 0.51 14.01 -4.42
N GLY A 238 1.44 14.36 -5.32
CA GLY A 238 2.29 15.52 -5.16
C GLY A 238 1.88 16.61 -6.10
N ARG A 239 1.63 17.80 -5.58
CA ARG A 239 1.19 18.94 -6.37
C ARG A 239 2.16 20.09 -6.33
N ASP A 240 2.18 20.85 -7.40
CA ASP A 240 2.90 22.11 -7.48
C ASP A 240 2.29 23.11 -6.48
N PRO A 241 3.08 23.75 -5.59
CA PRO A 241 2.56 24.68 -4.59
C PRO A 241 1.92 25.95 -5.16
N GLU A 242 2.29 26.35 -6.38
CA GLU A 242 1.81 27.56 -7.04
C GLU A 242 0.57 27.26 -7.91
N THR A 243 0.59 26.17 -8.67
CA THR A 243 -0.45 25.89 -9.69
C THR A 243 -1.47 24.81 -9.29
N ASP A 244 -1.23 24.06 -8.22
CA ASP A 244 -2.01 22.89 -7.80
C ASP A 244 -2.04 21.73 -8.82
N GLU A 245 -1.24 21.83 -9.88
CA GLU A 245 -1.10 20.79 -10.87
C GLU A 245 -0.41 19.57 -10.26
N ARG A 246 -0.89 18.37 -10.63
CA ARG A 246 -0.29 17.12 -10.19
C ARG A 246 1.07 16.93 -10.86
N VAL A 247 2.12 16.84 -10.04
CA VAL A 247 3.50 16.57 -10.46
C VAL A 247 3.82 15.07 -10.39
N TRP A 248 3.36 14.40 -9.33
CA TRP A 248 3.53 12.95 -9.16
C TRP A 248 2.33 12.33 -8.42
N GLY A 249 2.29 10.99 -8.38
CA GLY A 249 1.22 10.22 -7.74
C GLY A 249 0.37 9.44 -8.73
N GLY A 250 -0.52 8.59 -8.19
CA GLY A 250 -1.35 7.69 -8.99
C GLY A 250 -2.32 8.44 -9.91
N ALA A 251 -2.19 8.25 -11.22
CA ALA A 251 -3.07 8.89 -12.19
C ALA A 251 -4.43 8.19 -12.34
N ALA A 252 -4.48 6.90 -12.00
CA ALA A 252 -5.64 6.02 -12.18
C ALA A 252 -6.61 6.03 -10.98
N GLY A 253 -6.35 6.83 -9.95
CA GLY A 253 -7.20 6.97 -8.76
C GLY A 253 -6.53 6.49 -7.46
N PRO A 254 -7.30 6.06 -6.45
CA PRO A 254 -6.79 5.43 -5.24
C PRO A 254 -6.35 3.98 -5.49
N PHE A 255 -5.40 3.51 -4.69
CA PHE A 255 -5.14 2.08 -4.57
C PHE A 255 -6.31 1.37 -3.87
N ASP A 256 -6.45 0.08 -4.12
CA ASP A 256 -7.43 -0.77 -3.45
C ASP A 256 -6.72 -1.95 -2.80
N PHE A 257 -6.38 -1.80 -1.52
CA PHE A 257 -5.69 -2.84 -0.77
C PHE A 257 -6.65 -3.65 0.09
N VAL A 258 -6.42 -4.96 0.10
CA VAL A 258 -7.04 -5.93 1.00
C VAL A 258 -5.98 -6.56 1.91
N PRO A 259 -6.32 -6.97 3.14
CA PRO A 259 -5.35 -7.58 4.04
C PRO A 259 -4.96 -8.97 3.54
N GLU A 260 -3.66 -9.23 3.37
CA GLU A 260 -3.13 -10.60 3.25
C GLU A 260 -2.92 -11.24 4.62
N LYS A 261 -2.48 -10.43 5.60
CA LYS A 261 -2.28 -10.86 6.98
C LYS A 261 -2.67 -9.76 7.95
N ARG A 262 -3.44 -10.08 8.98
CA ARG A 262 -3.83 -9.16 10.06
C ARG A 262 -2.84 -9.24 11.22
N PHE A 263 -2.56 -8.11 11.83
CA PHE A 263 -1.74 -7.97 13.04
C PHE A 263 -2.52 -7.30 14.19
N ALA A 264 -3.85 -7.37 14.15
CA ALA A 264 -4.72 -6.70 15.12
C ALA A 264 -4.45 -7.12 16.57
N ASP A 265 -4.09 -8.40 16.78
CA ASP A 265 -3.80 -8.94 18.10
C ASP A 265 -2.44 -8.49 18.65
N ASP A 266 -1.54 -8.01 17.79
CA ASP A 266 -0.22 -7.48 18.15
C ASP A 266 -0.29 -6.00 18.57
N VAL A 267 -1.46 -5.35 18.49
CA VAL A 267 -1.63 -3.93 18.83
C VAL A 267 -1.65 -3.75 20.35
N PRO A 268 -0.70 -2.98 20.93
CA PRO A 268 -0.65 -2.78 22.38
C PRO A 268 -1.84 -1.94 22.86
N THR A 269 -2.38 -2.28 24.03
CA THR A 269 -3.54 -1.61 24.63
C THR A 269 -3.17 -0.67 25.79
N GLY A 270 -1.88 -0.55 26.12
CA GLY A 270 -1.38 0.34 27.16
C GLY A 270 0.11 0.11 27.47
N PRO A 271 0.64 0.79 28.50
CA PRO A 271 2.06 0.71 28.89
C PRO A 271 2.53 -0.65 29.40
N GLU A 272 1.59 -1.50 29.85
CA GLU A 272 1.86 -2.84 30.35
C GLU A 272 1.77 -3.92 29.25
N ALA A 273 1.40 -3.52 28.03
CA ALA A 273 1.17 -4.39 26.87
C ALA A 273 2.45 -4.61 26.05
#